data_AF-A0A6J2JN20-F1
#
_entry.id   AF-A0A6J2JN20-F1
#
_cell.length_a   1.000
_cell.length_b   1.000
_cell.length_c   1.000
_cell.angle_alpha   90.00
_cell.angle_beta   90.00
_cell.angle_gamma   90.00
#
_symmetry.space_group_name_H-M   'P 1'
#
loop_
_entity.id
_entity.type
_entity.pdbx_description
1 polymer ?
#
loop_
_entity_poly.entity_id
_entity_poly.type
_entity_poly.pdbx_seq_one_letter_code
_entity_poly.pdbx_strand_id
1 'polypeptide(L)'
;MVQSPHLGLLFLAVTLVHSSEGHAKVFTRCQLSRELLRYNFPRALIPTWVCLIEHMSSRTTEKITNHNNSYSSYGLFQINNKDWCKKGRKGGNCNMKCEDLLNEDLADDVRCAKRVYDRIGFKAWPSSYSYCKQKNLPDISRC
;
A
#
# COMPACT_ATOMS: atom_id res chain seq x y z
N MET A 1 35.09 -50.67 -27.25
CA MET A 1 34.03 -50.07 -28.10
C MET A 1 32.74 -50.32 -27.33
N VAL A 2 31.99 -49.37 -26.77
CA VAL A 2 31.82 -47.94 -27.03
C VAL A 2 31.72 -47.20 -25.68
N GLN A 3 32.11 -45.94 -25.72
CA GLN A 3 32.31 -45.00 -24.63
C GLN A 3 31.11 -44.03 -24.53
N SER A 4 30.83 -43.57 -23.30
CA SER A 4 30.36 -42.20 -22.98
C SER A 4 28.84 -41.86 -22.84
N PRO A 5 28.51 -40.78 -22.07
CA PRO A 5 27.56 -40.81 -20.95
C PRO A 5 26.56 -39.61 -20.96
N HIS A 6 25.97 -39.28 -19.79
CA HIS A 6 25.17 -38.08 -19.45
C HIS A 6 23.70 -38.13 -19.93
N LEU A 7 22.70 -37.72 -19.16
CA LEU A 7 22.66 -36.51 -18.35
C LEU A 7 21.48 -36.60 -17.37
N GLY A 8 21.75 -36.61 -16.06
CA GLY A 8 20.72 -36.37 -15.05
C GLY A 8 20.29 -34.90 -15.12
N LEU A 9 19.03 -34.64 -15.47
CA LEU A 9 18.44 -33.31 -15.38
C LEU A 9 18.20 -32.94 -13.91
N LEU A 10 19.20 -32.32 -13.29
CA LEU A 10 18.99 -31.48 -12.11
C LEU A 10 18.33 -30.18 -12.58
N PHE A 11 17.00 -30.11 -12.45
CA PHE A 11 16.28 -28.84 -12.54
C PHE A 11 16.67 -27.97 -11.34
N LEU A 12 17.74 -27.19 -11.49
CA LEU A 12 18.01 -26.04 -10.63
C LEU A 12 16.90 -25.03 -10.87
N ALA A 13 15.87 -25.06 -10.04
CA ALA A 13 14.88 -23.99 -9.95
C ALA A 13 15.61 -22.74 -9.43
N VAL A 14 16.14 -21.93 -10.35
CA VAL A 14 16.66 -20.61 -10.05
C VAL A 14 15.46 -19.75 -9.66
N THR A 15 15.16 -19.70 -8.36
CA THR A 15 14.22 -18.73 -7.83
C THR A 15 14.87 -17.36 -7.95
N LEU A 16 14.46 -16.58 -8.95
CA LEU A 16 14.73 -15.15 -9.05
C LEU A 16 14.17 -14.48 -7.79
N VAL A 17 15.02 -14.29 -6.79
CA VAL A 17 14.75 -13.39 -5.67
C VAL A 17 14.79 -11.98 -6.27
N HIS A 18 13.63 -11.49 -6.71
CA HIS A 18 13.48 -10.07 -7.02
C HIS A 18 13.64 -9.31 -5.71
N SER A 19 14.85 -8.83 -5.45
CA SER A 19 15.07 -7.76 -4.50
C SER A 19 14.43 -6.51 -5.11
N SER A 20 13.19 -6.22 -4.71
CA SER A 20 12.56 -4.93 -4.98
C SER A 20 13.36 -3.88 -4.20
N GLU A 21 14.31 -3.21 -4.85
CA GLU A 21 14.74 -1.89 -4.41
C GLU A 21 13.52 -0.98 -4.51
N GLY A 22 12.75 -0.92 -3.43
CA GLY A 22 11.56 -0.09 -3.34
C GLY A 22 12.00 1.36 -3.29
N HIS A 23 11.89 2.07 -4.41
CA HIS A 23 12.08 3.50 -4.46
C HIS A 23 10.83 4.22 -3.90
N ALA A 24 11.02 5.42 -3.36
CA ALA A 24 9.95 6.32 -2.99
C ALA A 24 9.17 6.77 -4.21
N LYS A 25 7.83 6.75 -4.12
CA LYS A 25 6.98 7.38 -5.13
C LYS A 25 6.08 8.45 -4.53
N VAL A 26 6.14 9.65 -5.10
CA VAL A 26 5.20 10.73 -4.82
C VAL A 26 4.25 10.87 -6.00
N PHE A 27 2.98 10.55 -5.80
CA PHE A 27 1.98 10.66 -6.86
C PHE A 27 1.51 12.10 -7.04
N THR A 28 1.28 12.52 -8.28
CA THR A 28 0.36 13.63 -8.55
C THR A 28 -1.08 13.21 -8.25
N ARG A 29 -1.99 14.17 -8.08
CA ARG A 29 -3.41 13.89 -7.84
C ARG A 29 -4.04 13.00 -8.92
N CYS A 30 -3.74 13.26 -10.19
CA CYS A 30 -4.30 12.48 -11.29
C CYS A 30 -3.65 11.10 -11.41
N GLN A 31 -2.34 10.97 -11.18
CA GLN A 31 -1.72 9.64 -11.12
C GLN A 31 -2.33 8.81 -9.99
N LEU A 32 -2.50 9.39 -8.79
CA LEU A 32 -3.16 8.71 -7.68
C LEU A 32 -4.58 8.27 -8.03
N SER A 33 -5.38 9.18 -8.62
CA SER A 33 -6.76 8.88 -9.01
C SER A 33 -6.83 7.72 -10.02
N ARG A 34 -5.92 7.68 -10.99
CA ARG A 34 -5.82 6.60 -11.98
C ARG A 34 -5.37 5.28 -11.38
N GLU A 35 -4.42 5.30 -10.45
CA GLU A 35 -4.03 4.09 -9.72
C GLU A 35 -5.20 3.54 -8.89
N LEU A 36 -5.93 4.38 -8.15
CA LEU A 36 -7.10 3.95 -7.41
C LEU A 36 -8.19 3.35 -8.34
N LEU A 37 -8.40 3.94 -9.52
CA LEU A 37 -9.26 3.35 -10.55
C LEU A 37 -8.77 1.98 -11.02
N ARG A 38 -7.48 1.86 -11.35
CA ARG A 38 -6.84 0.63 -11.82
C ARG A 38 -6.96 -0.50 -10.80
N TYR A 39 -6.88 -0.15 -9.52
CA TYR A 39 -7.07 -1.08 -8.42
C TYR A 39 -8.54 -1.33 -8.03
N ASN A 40 -9.50 -0.87 -8.83
CA ASN A 40 -10.94 -1.09 -8.64
C ASN A 40 -11.48 -0.48 -7.34
N PHE A 41 -11.08 0.74 -6.99
CA PHE A 41 -11.84 1.52 -6.01
C PHE A 41 -13.14 2.03 -6.66
N PRO A 42 -14.28 2.05 -5.94
CA PRO A 42 -15.52 2.58 -6.50
C PRO A 42 -15.34 4.03 -6.92
N ARG A 43 -15.68 4.37 -8.18
CA ARG A 43 -15.47 5.72 -8.75
C ARG A 43 -16.00 6.84 -7.85
N ALA A 44 -17.18 6.64 -7.27
CA ALA A 44 -17.82 7.60 -6.38
C ALA A 44 -17.02 7.90 -5.10
N LEU A 45 -16.15 7.00 -4.66
CA LEU A 45 -15.34 7.14 -3.44
C LEU A 45 -13.93 7.67 -3.70
N ILE A 46 -13.49 7.72 -4.96
CA ILE A 46 -12.12 8.12 -5.30
C ILE A 46 -11.79 9.54 -4.82
N PRO A 47 -12.64 10.57 -4.99
CA PRO A 47 -12.35 11.90 -4.46
C PRO A 47 -12.11 11.89 -2.94
N THR A 48 -12.85 11.07 -2.19
CA THR A 48 -12.64 10.90 -0.74
C THR A 48 -11.31 10.23 -0.44
N TRP A 49 -10.97 9.15 -1.13
CA TRP A 49 -9.66 8.48 -0.98
C TRP A 49 -8.49 9.40 -1.30
N VAL A 50 -8.59 10.17 -2.39
CA VAL A 50 -7.57 11.16 -2.78
C VAL A 50 -7.39 12.21 -1.69
N CYS A 51 -8.49 12.76 -1.15
CA CYS A 51 -8.42 13.72 -0.05
C CYS A 51 -7.73 13.13 1.19
N LEU A 52 -8.12 11.91 1.58
CA LEU A 52 -7.53 11.22 2.73
C LEU A 52 -6.03 11.05 2.55
N ILE A 53 -5.60 10.50 1.41
CA ILE A 53 -4.19 10.22 1.12
C ILE A 53 -3.37 11.52 1.05
N GLU A 54 -3.91 12.58 0.43
CA GLU A 54 -3.26 13.89 0.42
C GLU A 54 -3.00 14.44 1.83
N HIS A 55 -3.98 14.31 2.73
CA HIS A 55 -3.85 14.76 4.12
C HIS A 55 -2.92 13.85 4.95
N MET A 56 -2.93 12.54 4.71
CA MET A 56 -2.23 11.55 5.52
C MET A 56 -0.75 11.39 5.20
N SER A 57 -0.45 11.30 3.90
CA SER A 57 0.88 10.94 3.41
C SER A 57 1.43 11.94 2.41
N SER A 58 0.68 12.99 2.07
CA SER A 58 1.05 13.90 0.97
C SER A 58 1.30 13.16 -0.35
N ARG A 59 0.61 12.01 -0.52
CA ARG A 59 0.70 11.10 -1.69
C ARG A 59 2.06 10.42 -1.88
N THR A 60 2.88 10.32 -0.83
CA THR A 60 4.13 9.54 -0.87
C THR A 60 3.93 8.11 -0.35
N THR A 61 4.60 7.14 -0.96
CA THR A 61 4.62 5.74 -0.49
C THR A 61 5.57 5.50 0.68
N GLU A 62 6.46 6.44 1.01
CA GLU A 62 7.46 6.25 2.08
C GLU A 62 7.08 6.89 3.42
N LYS A 63 5.87 7.45 3.54
CA LYS A 63 5.49 8.13 4.78
C LYS A 63 5.42 7.16 5.94
N ILE A 64 6.23 7.40 6.96
CA ILE A 64 6.07 6.81 8.29
C ILE A 64 5.66 7.91 9.26
N THR A 65 4.57 7.68 10.00
CA THR A 65 4.10 8.57 11.07
C THR A 65 4.16 7.83 12.40
N ASN A 66 4.93 8.36 13.35
CA ASN A 66 5.01 7.82 14.71
C ASN A 66 3.95 8.46 15.59
N HIS A 67 3.29 7.65 16.42
CA HIS A 67 2.24 8.10 17.34
C HIS A 67 2.69 7.96 18.79
N ASN A 68 2.11 8.77 19.68
CA ASN A 68 2.49 8.85 21.11
C ASN A 68 2.37 7.51 21.86
N ASN A 69 1.53 6.57 21.41
CA ASN A 69 1.33 5.25 22.03
C ASN A 69 2.26 4.16 21.44
N SER A 70 3.46 4.54 21.02
CA SER A 70 4.52 3.64 20.53
C SER A 70 4.13 2.74 19.34
N TYR A 71 3.16 3.18 18.54
CA TYR A 71 2.81 2.53 17.28
C TYR A 71 3.02 3.52 16.12
N SER A 72 3.16 3.00 14.91
CA SER A 72 3.44 3.80 13.71
C SER A 72 2.46 3.45 12.60
N SER A 73 2.26 4.39 11.68
CA SER A 73 1.50 4.22 10.44
C SER A 73 2.41 4.35 9.23
N TYR A 74 2.16 3.54 8.22
CA TYR A 74 3.09 3.29 7.11
C TYR A 74 2.41 3.49 5.77
N GLY A 75 3.20 3.93 4.80
CA GLY A 75 2.84 3.90 3.39
C GLY A 75 1.83 4.95 2.97
N LEU A 76 1.38 4.82 1.73
CA LEU A 76 0.47 5.75 1.08
C LEU A 76 -0.84 5.91 1.85
N PHE A 77 -1.35 4.81 2.40
CA PHE A 77 -2.63 4.73 3.12
C PHE A 77 -2.48 4.88 4.65
N GLN A 78 -1.28 5.13 5.18
CA GLN A 78 -1.03 5.24 6.63
C GLN A 78 -1.64 4.08 7.44
N ILE A 79 -1.34 2.85 7.03
CA ILE A 79 -1.79 1.62 7.70
C ILE A 79 -0.94 1.40 8.96
N ASN A 80 -1.58 1.11 10.10
CA ASN A 80 -0.88 1.07 11.39
C ASN A 80 -0.36 -0.33 11.78
N ASN A 81 0.76 -0.37 12.51
CA ASN A 81 1.36 -1.61 13.03
C ASN A 81 0.75 -2.12 14.35
N LYS A 82 -0.20 -1.37 14.91
CA LYS A 82 -0.97 -1.80 16.08
C LYS A 82 -1.85 -2.98 15.69
N ASP A 83 -2.63 -2.82 14.61
CA ASP A 83 -3.69 -3.76 14.23
C ASP A 83 -3.48 -4.45 12.88
N TRP A 84 -2.85 -3.80 11.90
CA TRP A 84 -2.96 -4.23 10.50
C TRP A 84 -1.71 -4.90 9.94
N CYS A 85 -0.52 -4.38 10.23
CA CYS A 85 0.77 -4.98 9.86
C CYS A 85 1.66 -5.19 11.10
N LYS A 86 2.82 -5.85 10.96
CA LYS A 86 3.85 -5.90 12.01
C LYS A 86 5.22 -5.47 11.50
N LYS A 87 5.96 -4.74 12.33
CA LYS A 87 7.32 -4.26 12.02
C LYS A 87 8.29 -5.44 12.02
N GLY A 88 9.12 -5.57 10.99
CA GLY A 88 10.18 -6.58 10.86
C GLY A 88 9.73 -8.04 10.62
N ARG A 89 8.44 -8.36 10.78
CA ARG A 89 7.89 -9.70 10.57
C ARG A 89 6.44 -9.64 10.08
N LYS A 90 5.98 -10.71 9.41
CA LYS A 90 4.58 -10.80 8.99
C LYS A 90 3.66 -10.89 10.21
N GLY A 91 2.51 -10.22 10.16
CA GLY A 91 1.48 -10.29 11.18
C GLY A 91 0.41 -9.21 11.02
N GLY A 92 -0.41 -9.05 12.06
CA GLY A 92 -1.57 -8.15 12.03
C GLY A 92 -2.70 -8.68 11.14
N ASN A 93 -3.78 -7.92 11.02
CA ASN A 93 -4.96 -8.30 10.26
C ASN A 93 -4.71 -8.42 8.74
N CYS A 94 -3.63 -7.87 8.21
CA CYS A 94 -3.21 -8.04 6.81
C CYS A 94 -2.14 -9.12 6.62
N ASN A 95 -1.62 -9.72 7.69
CA ASN A 95 -0.59 -10.76 7.68
C ASN A 95 0.65 -10.40 6.83
N MET A 96 1.17 -9.19 7.03
CA MET A 96 2.28 -8.63 6.23
C MET A 96 3.29 -7.89 7.10
N LYS A 97 4.48 -7.63 6.56
CA LYS A 97 5.43 -6.70 7.19
C LYS A 97 4.96 -5.28 6.92
N CYS A 98 5.16 -4.37 7.85
CA CYS A 98 4.83 -2.96 7.62
C CYS A 98 5.75 -2.31 6.58
N GLU A 99 6.97 -2.84 6.45
CA GLU A 99 7.95 -2.41 5.47
C GLU A 99 7.53 -2.75 4.02
N ASP A 100 6.67 -3.76 3.85
CA ASP A 100 6.12 -4.10 2.52
C ASP A 100 5.23 -2.95 1.99
N LEU A 101 4.73 -2.05 2.84
CA LEU A 101 3.93 -0.87 2.47
C LEU A 101 4.78 0.35 2.03
N LEU A 102 6.11 0.22 1.98
CA LEU A 102 7.04 1.32 1.74
C LEU A 102 7.78 1.15 0.41
N ASN A 103 7.06 0.86 -0.66
CA ASN A 103 7.62 0.72 -2.01
C ASN A 103 6.66 1.27 -3.07
N GLU A 104 7.00 1.16 -4.36
CA GLU A 104 6.19 1.70 -5.45
C GLU A 104 5.01 0.80 -5.89
N ASP A 105 5.09 -0.50 -5.62
CA ASP A 105 4.01 -1.45 -5.88
C ASP A 105 2.93 -1.31 -4.80
N LEU A 106 1.73 -0.92 -5.21
CA LEU A 106 0.61 -0.68 -4.29
C LEU A 106 -0.29 -1.91 -4.13
N ALA A 107 0.05 -3.06 -4.70
CA ALA A 107 -0.87 -4.20 -4.74
C ALA A 107 -1.23 -4.75 -3.36
N ASP A 108 -0.27 -4.79 -2.42
CA ASP A 108 -0.48 -5.16 -1.02
C ASP A 108 -1.01 -4.01 -0.17
N ASP A 109 -0.52 -2.78 -0.37
CA ASP A 109 -1.07 -1.54 0.19
C ASP A 109 -2.59 -1.46 0.00
N VAL A 110 -3.04 -1.55 -1.24
CA VAL A 110 -4.44 -1.45 -1.61
C VAL A 110 -5.25 -2.58 -1.00
N ARG A 111 -4.73 -3.81 -1.05
CA ARG A 111 -5.42 -4.98 -0.49
C ARG A 111 -5.68 -4.77 1.00
N CYS A 112 -4.68 -4.26 1.73
CA CYS A 112 -4.81 -4.00 3.15
C CYS A 112 -5.73 -2.80 3.43
N ALA A 113 -5.59 -1.69 2.68
CA ALA A 113 -6.45 -0.51 2.82
C ALA A 113 -7.92 -0.82 2.54
N LYS A 114 -8.22 -1.63 1.53
CA LYS A 114 -9.59 -2.11 1.26
C LYS A 114 -10.11 -2.95 2.42
N ARG A 115 -9.32 -3.88 2.96
CA ARG A 115 -9.71 -4.67 4.14
C ARG A 115 -10.00 -3.79 5.37
N VAL A 116 -9.21 -2.73 5.57
CA VAL A 116 -9.45 -1.74 6.63
C VAL A 116 -10.80 -1.05 6.41
N TYR A 117 -11.04 -0.57 5.19
CA TYR A 117 -12.28 0.09 4.80
C TYR A 117 -13.50 -0.82 4.93
N ASP A 118 -13.41 -2.07 4.51
CA ASP A 118 -14.52 -3.03 4.60
C ASP A 118 -14.92 -3.31 6.05
N ARG A 119 -13.96 -3.24 6.99
CA ARG A 119 -14.22 -3.49 8.42
C ARG A 119 -14.66 -2.25 9.21
N ILE A 120 -14.11 -1.07 8.90
CA ILE A 120 -14.25 0.13 9.75
C ILE A 120 -14.80 1.33 8.96
N GLY A 121 -14.72 1.28 7.63
CA GLY A 121 -14.95 2.42 6.76
C GLY A 121 -13.86 3.49 6.91
N PHE A 122 -14.15 4.69 6.42
CA PHE A 122 -13.21 5.82 6.49
C PHE A 122 -12.87 6.27 7.93
N LYS A 123 -13.64 5.84 8.92
CA LYS A 123 -13.38 6.14 10.34
C LYS A 123 -12.08 5.52 10.86
N ALA A 124 -11.47 4.58 10.12
CA ALA A 124 -10.12 4.08 10.42
C ALA A 124 -9.04 5.18 10.33
N TRP A 125 -9.31 6.28 9.62
CA TRP A 125 -8.42 7.42 9.47
C TRP A 125 -9.07 8.69 10.02
N PRO A 126 -9.27 8.81 11.35
CA PRO A 126 -10.21 9.77 11.93
C PRO A 126 -9.85 11.23 11.68
N SER A 127 -8.57 11.60 11.80
CA SER A 127 -8.10 12.98 11.56
C SER A 127 -8.39 13.42 10.13
N SER A 128 -7.94 12.62 9.16
CA SER A 128 -8.12 12.89 7.74
C SER A 128 -9.57 12.80 7.30
N TYR A 129 -10.34 11.87 7.86
CA TYR A 129 -11.75 11.75 7.54
C TYR A 129 -12.54 12.95 8.05
N SER A 130 -12.23 13.45 9.25
CA SER A 130 -12.81 14.70 9.77
C SER A 130 -12.44 15.89 8.88
N TYR A 131 -11.18 16.01 8.49
CA TYR A 131 -10.70 17.05 7.57
C TYR A 131 -11.46 17.03 6.23
N CYS A 132 -11.54 15.87 5.59
CA CYS A 132 -12.17 15.71 4.28
C CYS A 132 -13.69 15.87 4.28
N LYS A 133 -14.35 15.68 5.42
CA LYS A 133 -15.79 15.95 5.55
C LYS A 133 -16.13 17.44 5.58
N GLN A 134 -15.20 18.30 6.02
CA GLN A 134 -15.42 19.73 6.20
C GLN A 134 -15.00 20.56 4.96
N LYS A 135 -14.44 19.89 3.95
CA LYS A 135 -13.87 20.52 2.75
C LYS A 135 -14.57 20.00 1.51
N ASN A 136 -14.53 20.79 0.44
CA ASN A 136 -14.83 20.29 -0.88
C ASN A 136 -13.79 19.21 -1.23
N LEU A 137 -14.27 18.06 -1.70
CA LEU A 137 -13.38 17.01 -2.17
C LEU A 137 -12.59 17.49 -3.39
N PRO A 138 -11.36 16.98 -3.60
CA PRO A 138 -10.57 17.34 -4.75
C PRO A 138 -11.33 17.11 -6.05
N ASP A 139 -11.33 18.11 -6.93
CA ASP A 139 -11.82 17.94 -8.29
C ASP A 139 -10.85 17.05 -9.07
N ILE A 140 -11.34 15.87 -9.45
CA ILE A 140 -10.63 14.88 -10.25
C ILE A 140 -11.29 14.66 -11.61
N SER A 141 -12.26 15.50 -11.99
CA SER A 141 -12.98 15.38 -13.28
C SER A 141 -12.08 15.58 -14.50
N ARG A 142 -10.94 16.25 -14.31
CA ARG A 142 -9.91 16.50 -15.32
C ARG A 142 -8.76 15.48 -15.29
N CYS A 143 -8.88 14.46 -14.44
CA CYS A 143 -7.99 13.31 -14.42
C CYS A 143 -8.57 12.19 -15.29
#